data_AF-V2TD51-F1
#
_entry.id   AF-V2TD51-F1
#
_cell.length_a   1.000
_cell.length_b   1.000
_cell.length_c   1.000
_cell.angle_alpha   90.00
_cell.angle_beta   90.00
_cell.angle_gamma   90.00
#
_symmetry.space_group_name_H-M   'P 1'
#
loop_
_entity.id
_entity.type
_entity.pdbx_description
1 polymer ?
#
loop_
_entity_poly.entity_id
_entity_poly.type
_entity_poly.pdbx_seq_one_letter_code
_entity_poly.pdbx_strand_id
1 'polypeptide(L)'
;MADTTLASLESEDKDYRDLDGNGLYFFVQKNGNKSWQLRYKKPCGRWSWLGIGGYPDIGGQLARKKAQDFMIDIGKGENPVITKQQRKRKELEENTATFEALAKEEWLTTKQGKWVDTTMSRNRGALEKHIFPTFGKRLFASSCFDTFKM
;
A
#
# COMPACT_ATOMS: atom_id res chain seq x y z
N MET A 1 -12.27 7.08 -19.87
CA MET A 1 -11.09 7.75 -20.46
C MET A 1 -9.99 6.76 -20.77
N ALA A 2 -9.35 6.88 -21.93
CA ALA A 2 -8.16 6.08 -22.27
C ALA A 2 -6.91 6.69 -21.61
N ASP A 3 -5.89 5.88 -21.31
CA ASP A 3 -4.67 6.37 -20.64
C ASP A 3 -3.92 7.41 -21.49
N THR A 4 -4.00 7.33 -22.81
CA THR A 4 -3.48 8.36 -23.72
C THR A 4 -4.12 9.73 -23.47
N THR A 5 -5.44 9.77 -23.24
CA THR A 5 -6.16 11.00 -22.91
C THR A 5 -5.75 11.54 -21.54
N LEU A 6 -5.54 10.67 -20.57
CA LEU A 6 -5.13 11.06 -19.21
C LEU A 6 -3.71 11.63 -19.18
N ALA A 7 -2.83 11.07 -19.99
CA ALA A 7 -1.47 11.57 -20.16
C ALA A 7 -1.47 13.01 -20.71
N SER A 8 -2.35 13.33 -21.68
CA SER A 8 -2.44 14.64 -22.31
C SER A 8 -3.12 15.74 -21.50
N LEU A 9 -3.74 15.42 -20.35
CA LEU A 9 -4.39 16.42 -19.50
C LEU A 9 -3.34 17.29 -18.80
N GLU A 10 -3.33 18.59 -19.06
CA GLU A 10 -2.35 19.51 -18.46
C GLU A 10 -2.90 20.20 -17.21
N SER A 11 -2.01 20.63 -16.32
CA SER A 11 -2.41 21.45 -15.18
C SER A 11 -2.85 22.84 -15.62
N GLU A 12 -3.91 23.35 -15.01
CA GLU A 12 -4.40 24.71 -15.21
C GLU A 12 -4.08 25.61 -13.99
N ASP A 13 -4.49 26.88 -14.04
CA ASP A 13 -4.35 27.84 -12.93
C ASP A 13 -5.05 27.37 -11.63
N LYS A 14 -5.99 26.43 -11.75
CA LYS A 14 -6.76 25.87 -10.64
C LYS A 14 -6.84 24.35 -10.76
N ASP A 15 -6.95 23.71 -9.60
CA ASP A 15 -7.20 22.29 -9.54
C ASP A 15 -8.56 21.95 -10.17
N TYR A 16 -8.61 20.94 -11.03
CA TYR A 16 -9.84 20.50 -11.69
C TYR A 16 -10.02 18.99 -11.62
N ARG A 17 -11.24 18.55 -11.95
CA ARG A 17 -11.64 17.15 -11.93
C ARG A 17 -12.44 16.79 -13.17
N ASP A 18 -12.00 15.78 -13.88
CA ASP A 18 -12.73 15.20 -14.99
C ASP A 18 -13.44 13.92 -14.56
N LEU A 19 -14.74 13.84 -14.85
CA LEU A 19 -15.53 12.64 -14.54
C LEU A 19 -15.17 11.52 -15.52
N ASP A 20 -14.68 10.40 -15.00
CA ASP A 20 -14.46 9.18 -15.78
C ASP A 20 -15.72 8.29 -15.82
N GLY A 21 -16.49 8.29 -14.73
CA GLY A 21 -17.78 7.58 -14.61
C GLY A 21 -18.02 7.00 -13.21
N ASN A 22 -19.28 6.70 -12.86
CA ASN A 22 -19.64 6.08 -11.57
C ASN A 22 -19.06 6.79 -10.33
N GLY A 23 -18.99 8.13 -10.36
CA GLY A 23 -18.39 8.92 -9.29
C GLY A 23 -16.86 8.86 -9.21
N LEU A 24 -16.18 8.18 -10.13
CA LEU A 24 -14.72 8.22 -10.30
C LEU A 24 -14.34 9.47 -11.10
N TYR A 25 -13.41 10.24 -10.56
CA TYR A 25 -12.87 11.44 -11.17
C TYR A 25 -11.35 11.35 -11.28
N PHE A 26 -10.83 11.87 -12.38
CA PHE A 26 -9.42 12.17 -12.54
C PHE A 26 -9.17 13.59 -12.04
N PHE A 27 -8.28 13.72 -11.05
CA PHE A 27 -7.94 14.99 -10.42
C PHE A 27 -6.59 15.47 -10.91
N VAL A 28 -6.57 16.67 -11.48
CA VAL A 28 -5.35 17.35 -11.92
C VAL A 28 -5.15 18.57 -11.04
N GLN A 29 -4.01 18.61 -10.37
CA GLN A 29 -3.61 19.72 -9.53
C GLN A 29 -2.89 20.78 -10.36
N LYS A 30 -2.99 22.04 -9.94
CA LYS A 30 -2.25 23.16 -10.55
C LYS A 30 -0.72 22.96 -10.57
N ASN A 31 -0.20 22.09 -9.70
CA ASN A 31 1.22 21.77 -9.62
C ASN A 31 1.64 20.62 -10.56
N GLY A 32 0.74 20.14 -11.43
CA GLY A 32 1.00 19.05 -12.36
C GLY A 32 0.74 17.64 -11.81
N ASN A 33 0.49 17.51 -10.50
CA ASN A 33 0.19 16.20 -9.92
C ASN A 33 -1.17 15.68 -10.38
N LYS A 34 -1.22 14.40 -10.73
CA LYS A 34 -2.43 13.72 -11.21
C LYS A 34 -2.79 12.57 -10.29
N SER A 35 -4.07 12.41 -9.98
CA SER A 35 -4.55 11.32 -9.11
C SER A 35 -5.99 10.97 -9.38
N TRP A 36 -6.40 9.79 -8.92
CA TRP A 36 -7.78 9.32 -8.98
C TRP A 36 -8.51 9.60 -7.67
N GLN A 37 -9.73 10.14 -7.77
CA GLN A 37 -10.60 10.39 -6.62
C GLN A 37 -12.00 9.83 -6.86
N LEU A 38 -12.56 9.14 -5.87
CA LEU A 38 -13.94 8.68 -5.85
C LEU A 38 -14.79 9.66 -5.04
N ARG A 39 -15.88 10.14 -5.64
CA ARG A 39 -16.92 10.89 -4.94
C ARG A 39 -17.94 9.91 -4.40
N TYR A 40 -18.17 9.94 -3.09
CA TYR A 40 -19.10 9.02 -2.43
C TYR A 40 -19.88 9.71 -1.31
N LYS A 41 -20.99 9.09 -0.90
CA LYS A 41 -21.80 9.53 0.23
C LYS A 41 -21.38 8.74 1.47
N LYS A 42 -20.97 9.45 2.52
CA LYS A 42 -20.66 8.83 3.81
C LYS A 42 -21.93 8.26 4.45
N PRO A 43 -21.82 7.34 5.42
CA PRO A 43 -22.97 6.85 6.19
C PRO A 43 -23.81 7.98 6.82
N CYS A 44 -23.19 9.10 7.20
CA CYS A 44 -23.87 10.30 7.70
C CYS A 44 -24.58 11.13 6.61
N GLY A 45 -24.67 10.63 5.38
CA GLY A 45 -25.35 11.28 4.27
C GLY A 45 -24.58 12.41 3.58
N ARG A 46 -23.39 12.79 4.07
CA ARG A 46 -22.58 13.88 3.49
C ARG A 46 -21.68 13.36 2.37
N TRP A 47 -21.61 14.11 1.27
CA TRP A 47 -20.65 13.86 0.20
C TRP A 47 -19.21 14.03 0.67
N SER A 48 -18.32 13.18 0.15
CA SER A 48 -16.89 13.23 0.43
C SER A 48 -16.08 12.69 -0.75
N TRP A 49 -14.78 12.96 -0.74
CA TRP A 49 -13.82 12.51 -1.73
C TRP A 49 -12.89 11.47 -1.10
N LEU A 50 -12.65 10.38 -1.82
CA LEU A 50 -11.74 9.32 -1.43
C LEU A 50 -10.66 9.18 -2.50
N GLY A 51 -9.40 9.45 -2.15
CA GLY A 51 -8.29 9.24 -3.07
C GLY A 51 -8.03 7.74 -3.31
N ILE A 52 -7.99 7.32 -4.58
CA ILE A 52 -7.70 5.95 -5.00
C ILE A 52 -6.18 5.74 -5.19
N GLY A 53 -5.47 6.74 -5.72
CA GLY A 53 -4.02 6.69 -5.92
C GLY A 53 -3.53 7.71 -6.95
N GLY A 54 -2.21 7.88 -7.04
CA GLY A 54 -1.55 8.76 -8.01
C GLY A 54 -1.47 8.12 -9.41
N TYR A 55 -1.41 8.97 -10.43
CA TYR A 55 -1.10 8.59 -11.81
C TYR A 55 0.36 8.97 -12.09
N PRO A 56 1.16 8.15 -12.82
CA PRO A 56 0.77 6.98 -13.62
C PRO A 56 0.72 5.64 -12.88
N ASP A 57 1.15 5.57 -11.62
CA ASP A 57 1.20 4.31 -10.84
C ASP A 57 -0.13 3.56 -10.84
N ILE A 58 -1.24 4.29 -10.81
CA ILE A 58 -2.59 3.78 -11.02
C ILE A 58 -3.13 4.31 -12.35
N GLY A 59 -3.09 3.47 -13.39
CA GLY A 59 -3.74 3.72 -14.67
C GLY A 59 -5.27 3.64 -14.60
N GLY A 60 -5.97 4.04 -15.68
CA GLY A 60 -7.43 4.18 -15.68
C GLY A 60 -8.17 2.86 -15.46
N GLN A 61 -7.69 1.75 -16.02
CA GLN A 61 -8.31 0.45 -15.81
C GLN A 61 -8.26 0.03 -14.33
N LEU A 62 -7.10 0.17 -13.70
CA LEU A 62 -6.92 -0.19 -12.28
C LEU A 62 -7.72 0.74 -11.37
N ALA A 63 -7.81 2.03 -11.70
CA ALA A 63 -8.61 3.00 -10.96
C ALA A 63 -10.10 2.62 -10.96
N ARG A 64 -10.66 2.23 -12.12
CA ARG A 64 -12.06 1.78 -12.24
C ARG A 64 -12.34 0.53 -11.41
N LYS A 65 -11.44 -0.45 -11.45
CA LYS A 65 -11.56 -1.67 -10.64
C LYS A 65 -11.60 -1.32 -9.14
N LYS A 66 -10.63 -0.52 -8.67
CA LYS A 66 -10.58 -0.08 -7.26
C LYS A 66 -11.82 0.73 -6.87
N ALA A 67 -12.32 1.60 -7.75
CA ALA A 67 -13.55 2.36 -7.51
C ALA A 67 -14.77 1.45 -7.33
N GLN A 68 -14.90 0.40 -8.17
CA GLN A 68 -15.96 -0.59 -8.04
C GLN A 68 -15.88 -1.35 -6.71
N ASP A 69 -14.69 -1.80 -6.33
CA ASP A 69 -14.47 -2.49 -5.04
C ASP A 69 -14.91 -1.59 -3.87
N PHE A 70 -14.52 -0.30 -3.88
CA PHE A 70 -14.95 0.65 -2.85
C PHE A 70 -16.46 0.88 -2.83
N MET A 71 -17.11 0.95 -3.99
CA MET A 71 -18.57 1.12 -4.06
C MET A 71 -19.32 -0.10 -3.51
N ILE A 72 -18.79 -1.31 -3.73
CA ILE A 72 -19.32 -2.54 -3.13
C ILE A 72 -19.19 -2.49 -1.60
N ASP A 73 -18.02 -2.10 -1.09
CA ASP A 73 -17.79 -1.97 0.36
C ASP A 73 -18.75 -0.95 0.99
N ILE A 74 -18.92 0.22 0.37
CA ILE A 74 -19.88 1.25 0.80
C ILE A 74 -21.31 0.70 0.77
N GLY A 75 -21.68 -0.07 -0.25
CA GLY A 75 -23.00 -0.69 -0.37
C GLY A 75 -23.30 -1.71 0.74
N LYS A 76 -22.26 -2.34 1.31
CA LYS A 76 -22.37 -3.22 2.49
C LYS A 76 -22.41 -2.45 3.82
N GLY A 77 -22.34 -1.12 3.78
CA GLY A 77 -22.31 -0.26 4.97
C GLY A 77 -20.91 -0.13 5.60
N GLU A 78 -19.86 -0.61 4.93
CA GLU A 78 -18.50 -0.46 5.41
C GLU A 78 -18.00 0.98 5.17
N ASN A 79 -17.25 1.53 6.13
CA ASN A 79 -16.69 2.87 5.99
C ASN A 79 -15.36 2.80 5.21
N PRO A 80 -15.29 3.31 3.97
CA PRO A 80 -14.13 3.15 3.10
C PRO A 80 -12.87 3.85 3.61
N VAL A 81 -13.00 4.86 4.48
CA VAL A 81 -11.85 5.52 5.12
C VAL A 81 -11.22 4.59 6.15
N ILE A 82 -12.05 3.92 6.96
CA ILE A 82 -11.59 2.94 7.94
C ILE A 82 -10.99 1.75 7.20
N THR A 83 -11.64 1.25 6.14
CA THR A 83 -11.11 0.15 5.33
C THR A 83 -9.77 0.51 4.68
N LYS A 84 -9.58 1.75 4.19
CA LYS A 84 -8.28 2.20 3.66
C LYS A 84 -7.19 2.28 4.74
N GLN A 85 -7.51 2.80 5.92
CA GLN A 85 -6.57 2.84 7.05
C GLN A 85 -6.23 1.43 7.54
N GLN A 86 -7.21 0.53 7.64
CA GLN A 86 -7.02 -0.86 8.00
C GLN A 86 -6.18 -1.60 6.95
N ARG A 87 -6.43 -1.38 5.65
CA ARG A 87 -5.59 -1.95 4.56
C ARG A 87 -4.15 -1.44 4.65
N LYS A 88 -3.95 -0.13 4.82
CA LYS A 88 -2.60 0.44 5.01
C LYS A 88 -1.91 -0.09 6.28
N ARG A 89 -2.66 -0.22 7.37
CA ARG A 89 -2.15 -0.77 8.62
C ARG A 89 -1.79 -2.24 8.43
N LYS A 90 -2.61 -3.01 7.73
CA LYS A 90 -2.34 -4.41 7.40
C LYS A 90 -1.13 -4.56 6.48
N GLU A 91 -0.99 -3.72 5.45
CA GLU A 91 0.21 -3.65 4.61
C GLU A 91 1.46 -3.30 5.43
N LEU A 92 1.34 -2.36 6.38
CA LEU A 92 2.44 -2.01 7.28
C LEU A 92 2.78 -3.17 8.22
N GLU A 93 1.77 -3.78 8.84
CA GLU A 93 1.91 -4.96 9.71
C GLU A 93 2.55 -6.12 8.93
N GLU A 94 2.10 -6.38 7.71
CA GLU A 94 2.68 -7.37 6.79
C GLU A 94 4.15 -7.04 6.48
N ASN A 95 4.47 -5.79 6.17
CA ASN A 95 5.86 -5.37 5.93
C ASN A 95 6.75 -5.51 7.18
N THR A 96 6.25 -5.15 8.36
CA THR A 96 6.98 -5.33 9.63
C THR A 96 7.05 -6.78 10.08
N ALA A 97 6.10 -7.61 9.66
CA ALA A 97 6.09 -9.04 9.93
C ALA A 97 6.96 -9.83 8.93
N THR A 98 7.72 -9.17 8.04
CA THR A 98 8.61 -9.88 7.13
C THR A 98 9.81 -10.48 7.86
N PHE A 99 10.32 -11.61 7.36
CA PHE A 99 11.51 -12.26 7.93
C PHE A 99 12.71 -11.30 8.00
N GLU A 100 12.90 -10.47 6.97
CA GLU A 100 13.99 -9.48 6.97
C GLU A 100 13.82 -8.41 8.04
N ALA A 101 12.61 -7.86 8.21
CA ALA A 101 12.33 -6.85 9.23
C ALA A 101 12.58 -7.41 10.64
N LEU A 102 12.05 -8.59 10.95
CA LEU A 102 12.25 -9.25 12.25
C LEU A 102 13.71 -9.66 12.48
N ALA A 103 14.41 -10.14 11.44
CA ALA A 103 15.81 -10.50 11.54
C ALA A 103 16.69 -9.27 11.86
N LYS A 104 16.38 -8.12 11.26
CA LYS A 104 17.12 -6.86 11.49
C LYS A 104 16.77 -6.21 12.83
N GLU A 105 15.49 -6.11 13.18
CA GLU A 105 15.05 -5.36 14.36
C GLU A 105 15.15 -6.17 15.66
N GLU A 106 14.85 -7.47 15.65
CA GLU A 106 14.81 -8.28 16.87
C GLU A 106 16.01 -9.23 17.00
N TRP A 107 16.30 -10.00 15.96
CA TRP A 107 17.31 -11.06 16.07
C TRP A 107 18.72 -10.50 16.15
N LEU A 108 19.09 -9.59 15.24
CA LEU A 108 20.41 -8.96 15.24
C LEU A 108 20.65 -8.14 16.52
N THR A 109 19.64 -7.43 17.01
CA THR A 109 19.70 -6.69 18.29
C THR A 109 19.98 -7.63 19.47
N THR A 110 19.34 -8.80 19.52
CA THR A 110 19.59 -9.83 20.55
C THR A 110 21.03 -10.38 20.50
N LYS A 111 21.71 -10.28 19.36
CA LYS A 111 23.10 -10.73 19.18
C LYS A 111 24.13 -9.63 19.40
N GLN A 112 23.73 -8.36 19.40
CA GLN A 112 24.62 -7.20 19.44
C GLN A 112 25.49 -7.09 20.71
N GLY A 113 25.17 -7.83 21.77
CA GLY A 113 26.03 -7.97 22.97
C GLY A 113 26.69 -9.35 23.16
N LYS A 114 26.40 -10.32 22.28
CA LYS A 114 26.94 -11.70 22.37
C LYS A 114 28.02 -11.98 21.34
N TRP A 115 28.00 -11.24 20.23
CA TRP A 115 28.98 -11.39 19.16
C TRP A 115 29.95 -10.22 19.16
N VAL A 116 31.21 -10.52 18.85
CA VAL A 116 32.21 -9.50 18.51
C VAL A 116 31.84 -8.85 17.17
N ASP A 117 32.18 -7.57 16.99
CA ASP A 117 31.73 -6.74 15.87
C ASP A 117 32.03 -7.32 14.48
N THR A 118 33.16 -8.02 14.34
CA THR A 118 33.56 -8.67 13.09
C THR A 118 32.61 -9.82 12.72
N THR A 119 32.19 -10.60 13.71
CA THR A 119 31.23 -11.71 13.54
C THR A 119 29.84 -11.15 13.27
N MET A 120 29.47 -10.07 13.94
CA MET A 120 28.21 -9.37 13.71
C MET A 120 28.11 -8.85 12.28
N SER A 121 29.16 -8.19 11.79
CA SER A 121 29.22 -7.63 10.44
C SER A 121 29.19 -8.71 9.37
N ARG A 122 29.93 -9.82 9.56
CA ARG A 122 29.94 -10.96 8.63
C ARG A 122 28.57 -11.64 8.54
N ASN A 123 27.93 -11.92 9.67
CA ASN A 123 26.63 -12.57 9.70
C ASN A 123 25.53 -11.67 9.12
N ARG A 124 25.56 -10.37 9.40
CA ARG A 124 24.66 -9.39 8.76
C ARG A 124 24.85 -9.39 7.24
N GLY A 125 26.08 -9.29 6.75
CA GLY A 125 26.36 -9.30 5.32
C GLY A 125 25.93 -10.61 4.63
N ALA A 126 26.06 -11.75 5.31
CA ALA A 126 25.58 -13.03 4.78
C ALA A 126 24.05 -13.07 4.64
N LEU A 127 23.32 -12.53 5.63
CA LEU A 127 21.86 -12.41 5.54
C LEU A 127 21.46 -11.51 4.37
N GLU A 128 22.05 -10.33 4.26
CA GLU A 128 21.75 -9.33 3.22
C GLU A 128 22.06 -9.85 1.82
N LYS A 129 23.15 -10.59 1.66
CA LYS A 129 23.58 -11.07 0.34
C LYS A 129 22.91 -12.36 -0.11
N HIS A 130 22.56 -13.25 0.82
CA HIS A 130 22.15 -14.62 0.47
C HIS A 130 20.75 -14.98 0.91
N ILE A 131 20.27 -14.44 2.04
CA ILE A 131 19.02 -14.88 2.65
C ILE A 131 17.89 -13.90 2.36
N PHE A 132 18.08 -12.60 2.58
CA PHE A 132 17.07 -11.58 2.33
C PHE A 132 16.59 -11.48 0.88
N PRO A 133 17.44 -11.64 -0.16
CA PRO A 133 16.96 -11.63 -1.54
C PRO A 133 15.92 -12.70 -1.84
N THR A 134 15.99 -13.85 -1.16
CA THR A 134 15.15 -15.04 -1.43
C THR A 134 14.00 -15.17 -0.42
N PHE A 135 14.25 -14.85 0.85
CA PHE A 135 13.32 -15.09 1.95
C PHE A 135 12.88 -13.81 2.67
N GLY A 136 13.53 -12.68 2.42
CA GLY A 136 13.36 -11.45 3.19
C GLY A 136 11.93 -10.92 3.17
N LYS A 137 11.25 -10.97 2.01
CA LYS A 137 9.86 -10.51 1.83
C LYS A 137 8.79 -11.51 2.31
N ARG A 138 9.18 -12.68 2.83
CA ARG A 138 8.20 -13.65 3.33
C ARG A 138 7.65 -13.18 4.66
N LEU A 139 6.33 -13.24 4.80
CA LEU A 139 5.66 -12.99 6.07
C LEU A 139 6.05 -14.09 7.05
N PHE A 140 6.56 -13.67 8.21
CA PHE A 140 6.68 -14.48 9.40
C PHE A 140 5.30 -14.53 10.07
N ALA A 141 4.32 -15.11 9.38
CA ALA A 141 3.04 -15.37 9.99
C ALA A 141 3.22 -16.51 11.00
N SER A 142 2.74 -16.30 12.22
CA SER A 142 2.47 -17.36 13.20
C SER A 142 1.34 -18.27 12.67
N SER A 143 1.57 -18.99 11.58
CA SER A 143 0.72 -20.07 11.12
C SER A 143 1.37 -21.38 11.56
N CYS A 144 0.78 -21.98 12.59
CA CYS A 144 1.00 -23.35 13.07
C CYS A 144 2.45 -23.73 13.38
N PHE A 145 2.78 -23.75 14.67
CA PHE A 145 3.80 -24.62 15.23
C PHE A 145 3.26 -26.07 15.18
N ASP A 146 3.01 -26.60 13.99
CA ASP A 146 2.74 -28.03 13.83
C ASP A 146 4.06 -28.79 13.76
N THR A 147 4.38 -29.39 14.89
CA THR A 147 5.06 -30.67 15.03
C THR A 147 6.44 -30.77 14.35
N PHE A 148 7.49 -30.43 15.10
CA PHE A 148 8.75 -31.17 15.00
C PHE A 148 9.13 -31.69 16.38
N LYS A 149 8.57 -32.87 16.69
CA LYS A 149 9.05 -33.74 17.76
C LYS A 149 9.84 -34.85 17.07
N MET A 150 11.16 -34.83 17.24
CA MET A 150 12.04 -36.00 17.10
C MET A 150 13.17 -35.85 18.11
#